data_AF-A0A9N9BTQ0-F1
#
_entry.id   AF-A0A9N9BTQ0-F1
#
_cell.length_a   1.000
_cell.length_b   1.000
_cell.length_c   1.000
_cell.angle_alpha   90.00
_cell.angle_beta   90.00
_cell.angle_gamma   90.00
#
_symmetry.space_group_name_H-M   'P 1'
#
loop_
_entity.id
_entity.type
_entity.pdbx_description
1 polymer ?
#
loop_
_entity_poly.entity_id
_entity_poly.type
_entity_poly.pdbx_seq_one_letter_code
_entity_poly.pdbx_strand_id
1 'polypeptide(L)'
;MDKSEDIIRALQSRLLLRKSFLLALMHMAQPINQQYSQAQHHLPICLQLLNDSKGDGICVSNTIDLGVEVEGAFDPLINRKLVSQTPPRPIRLLSMQEAIDELKNMLKNLIEICNIIDYKSATSLTNFMIYYSAKQSIPCAFSRSFLQSTVYSENRILGKLSVYQLIKDSVTELTNPPYIYFASKTDIGTSFNGSHIDIDTAKISKLIHTFVDNAVKPLTDYFRILCHNRSRQQRNMCKVLSDWDLLQDEAEHIDTELQSIIKEEPLPSEEGPSYAFHLSSWVYHRKLILLEDILFLGFELGLFGDHEFVMIYWYLDYILGVHYQHLERTHMHVTDHRKFKKQQNYFQFESSLQSSAVSLIVSQQVLTMARQDICRGIHRTIIALQKTGNYTPPKLEFDDESIRFWHRFRMYRSLGSPTILSFQDFKDITRLDNITALELLSFSLKNFQSARSSIENLLAIKPSESRMDFCHTEFTKDLQAMLRVCIANIISLHKILEEFDQKPITMEKIENEKTKKSRNKKGNKNKRKQKPPQKPPQNQKPMITPPENKLVNRVANFEFKYHPWFPVITLK
;
A
#
# COMPACT_ATOMS: atom_id res chain seq x y z
N MET A 1 -9.52 15.35 56.25
CA MET A 1 -9.52 13.89 56.04
C MET A 1 -9.55 13.56 54.55
N ASP A 2 -10.35 14.26 53.72
CA ASP A 2 -10.40 14.11 52.24
C ASP A 2 -9.04 13.98 51.53
N LYS A 3 -8.14 14.96 51.66
CA LYS A 3 -6.86 14.95 50.91
C LYS A 3 -5.97 13.75 51.18
N SER A 4 -5.99 13.19 52.39
CA SER A 4 -5.19 12.01 52.72
C SER A 4 -5.75 10.76 52.04
N GLU A 5 -7.07 10.68 51.92
CA GLU A 5 -7.75 9.59 51.25
C GLU A 5 -7.52 9.66 49.73
N ASP A 6 -7.59 10.86 49.14
CA ASP A 6 -7.26 11.10 47.74
C ASP A 6 -5.83 10.69 47.39
N ILE A 7 -4.85 11.05 48.23
CA ILE A 7 -3.45 10.67 48.06
C ILE A 7 -3.28 9.14 48.14
N ILE A 8 -3.89 8.48 49.12
CA ILE A 8 -3.80 7.02 49.27
C ILE A 8 -4.37 6.33 48.02
N ARG A 9 -5.54 6.77 47.55
CA ARG A 9 -6.18 6.20 46.35
C ARG A 9 -5.36 6.49 45.09
N ALA A 10 -4.72 7.67 44.98
CA ALA A 10 -3.81 8.04 43.91
C ALA A 10 -2.52 7.19 43.87
N LEU A 11 -2.00 6.80 45.04
CA LEU A 11 -0.88 5.86 45.14
C LEU A 11 -1.30 4.44 44.77
N GLN A 12 -2.47 4.00 45.24
CA GLN A 12 -3.03 2.68 44.92
C GLN A 12 -3.24 2.51 43.41
N SER A 13 -3.81 3.50 42.72
CA SER A 13 -4.03 3.45 41.27
C SER A 13 -2.71 3.33 40.49
N ARG A 14 -1.68 4.10 40.87
CA ARG A 14 -0.34 4.05 40.27
C ARG A 14 0.36 2.71 40.52
N LEU A 15 0.27 2.16 41.74
CA LEU A 15 0.81 0.85 42.08
C LEU A 15 0.09 -0.26 41.30
N LEU A 16 -1.23 -0.18 41.17
CA LEU A 16 -2.01 -1.13 40.41
C LEU A 16 -1.71 -1.07 38.91
N LEU A 17 -1.55 0.14 38.35
CA LEU A 17 -1.11 0.35 36.97
C LEU A 17 0.25 -0.31 36.75
N ARG A 18 1.24 -0.01 37.60
CA ARG A 18 2.58 -0.58 37.52
C ARG A 18 2.57 -2.11 37.65
N LYS A 19 1.83 -2.65 38.63
CA LYS A 19 1.70 -4.10 38.84
C LYS A 19 1.08 -4.77 37.62
N SER A 20 -0.05 -4.27 37.13
CA SER A 20 -0.73 -4.84 35.96
C SER A 20 0.13 -4.76 34.72
N PHE A 21 0.83 -3.64 34.49
CA PHE A 21 1.72 -3.49 33.34
C PHE A 21 2.89 -4.48 33.40
N LEU A 22 3.55 -4.61 34.56
CA LEU A 22 4.65 -5.56 34.72
C LEU A 22 4.18 -7.02 34.57
N LEU A 23 3.04 -7.38 35.13
CA LEU A 23 2.46 -8.72 34.95
C LEU A 23 2.14 -9.00 33.48
N ALA A 24 1.54 -8.04 32.77
CA ALA A 24 1.30 -8.17 31.33
C ALA A 24 2.60 -8.44 30.56
N LEU A 25 3.67 -7.67 30.82
CA LEU A 25 4.96 -7.88 30.18
C LEU A 25 5.58 -9.24 30.52
N MET A 26 5.51 -9.67 31.79
CA MET A 26 6.00 -10.98 32.22
C MET A 26 5.28 -12.13 31.51
N HIS A 27 3.96 -12.01 31.35
CA HIS A 27 3.14 -13.00 30.64
C HIS A 27 3.43 -13.01 29.13
N MET A 28 3.58 -11.84 28.50
CA MET A 28 3.92 -11.73 27.08
C MET A 28 5.35 -12.21 26.75
N ALA A 29 6.26 -12.14 27.71
CA ALA A 29 7.65 -12.59 27.57
C ALA A 29 7.83 -14.11 27.73
N GLN A 30 6.78 -14.85 28.12
CA GLN A 30 6.88 -16.30 28.26
C GLN A 30 7.09 -16.99 26.89
N PRO A 31 7.87 -18.08 26.85
CA PRO A 31 8.14 -18.80 25.61
C PRO A 31 6.84 -19.33 24.99
N ILE A 32 6.84 -19.44 23.65
CA ILE A 32 5.75 -20.04 22.87
C ILE A 32 4.39 -19.32 23.07
N ASN A 33 4.40 -18.09 23.58
CA ASN A 33 3.20 -17.26 23.79
C ASN A 33 2.12 -17.90 24.69
N GLN A 34 2.50 -18.81 25.60
CA GLN A 34 1.55 -19.60 26.39
C GLN A 34 0.63 -18.76 27.30
N GLN A 35 1.10 -17.60 27.76
CA GLN A 35 0.40 -16.79 28.78
C GLN A 35 -0.24 -15.51 28.25
N TYR A 36 -0.45 -15.41 26.94
CA TYR A 36 -1.01 -14.19 26.37
C TYR A 36 -2.47 -13.94 26.78
N SER A 37 -3.24 -14.98 27.12
CA SER A 37 -4.59 -14.79 27.69
C SER A 37 -4.54 -14.06 29.04
N GLN A 38 -3.53 -14.35 29.88
CA GLN A 38 -3.29 -13.60 31.11
C GLN A 38 -2.88 -12.15 30.83
N ALA A 39 -2.05 -11.92 29.81
CA ALA A 39 -1.71 -10.56 29.38
C ALA A 39 -2.94 -9.77 28.88
N GLN A 40 -3.86 -10.42 28.16
CA GLN A 40 -5.13 -9.83 27.70
C GLN A 40 -6.01 -9.37 28.87
N HIS A 41 -5.90 -9.98 30.05
CA HIS A 41 -6.61 -9.50 31.24
C HIS A 41 -5.98 -8.25 31.86
N HIS A 42 -4.64 -8.16 31.88
CA HIS A 42 -3.94 -7.06 32.56
C HIS A 42 -3.84 -5.76 31.75
N LEU A 43 -3.70 -5.85 30.41
CA LEU A 43 -3.53 -4.67 29.57
C LEU A 43 -4.76 -3.73 29.53
N PRO A 44 -6.01 -4.23 29.44
CA PRO A 44 -7.20 -3.38 29.52
C PRO A 44 -7.34 -2.66 30.86
N ILE A 45 -6.96 -3.31 31.98
CA ILE A 45 -6.92 -2.68 33.30
C ILE A 45 -5.98 -1.48 33.28
N CYS A 46 -4.80 -1.61 32.65
CA CYS A 46 -3.87 -0.49 32.51
C CYS A 46 -4.48 0.68 31.73
N LEU A 47 -5.20 0.41 30.63
CA LEU A 47 -5.88 1.46 29.86
C LEU A 47 -7.02 2.11 30.65
N GLN A 48 -7.80 1.33 31.39
CA GLN A 48 -8.88 1.87 32.24
C GLN A 48 -8.33 2.81 33.32
N LEU A 49 -7.22 2.44 33.97
CA LEU A 49 -6.55 3.26 34.98
C LEU A 49 -5.95 4.56 34.43
N LEU A 50 -5.78 4.67 33.10
CA LEU A 50 -5.27 5.86 32.42
C LEU A 50 -6.38 6.70 31.76
N ASN A 51 -7.59 6.17 31.59
CA ASN A 51 -8.70 6.86 30.94
C ASN A 51 -9.64 7.49 31.98
N ASP A 52 -10.04 8.75 31.73
CA ASP A 52 -10.93 9.53 32.58
C ASP A 52 -12.32 8.88 32.67
N SER A 53 -12.47 7.93 33.58
CA SER A 53 -13.75 7.29 33.86
C SER A 53 -14.53 8.22 34.77
N LYS A 54 -15.63 8.80 34.28
CA LYS A 54 -16.53 9.71 35.03
C LYS A 54 -17.32 9.04 36.18
N GLY A 55 -16.90 7.88 36.67
CA GLY A 55 -17.55 7.18 37.77
C GLY A 55 -16.52 6.67 38.77
N ASP A 56 -16.56 7.21 39.99
CA ASP A 56 -16.00 6.78 41.29
C ASP A 56 -14.60 6.12 41.40
N GLY A 57 -13.88 5.92 40.30
CA GLY A 57 -12.55 5.30 40.26
C GLY A 57 -11.45 6.34 40.05
N ILE A 58 -10.42 6.30 40.88
CA ILE A 58 -9.25 7.18 40.75
C ILE A 58 -8.49 6.80 39.48
N CYS A 59 -8.62 7.64 38.46
CA CYS A 59 -7.79 7.61 37.28
C CYS A 59 -6.41 8.25 37.57
N VAL A 60 -5.34 7.68 37.03
CA VAL A 60 -3.98 8.24 37.18
C VAL A 60 -3.90 9.64 36.58
N SER A 61 -4.59 9.91 35.46
CA SER A 61 -4.63 11.24 34.83
C SER A 61 -5.30 12.29 35.72
N ASN A 62 -6.33 11.92 36.46
CA ASN A 62 -7.10 12.83 37.32
C ASN A 62 -6.41 13.13 38.65
N THR A 63 -5.28 12.50 38.95
CA THR A 63 -4.56 12.68 40.21
C THR A 63 -3.11 13.11 40.00
N ILE A 64 -2.76 13.62 38.82
CA ILE A 64 -1.41 14.10 38.49
C ILE A 64 -1.05 15.31 39.35
N ASP A 65 -2.01 16.20 39.57
CA ASP A 65 -1.92 17.44 40.35
C ASP A 65 -1.62 17.20 41.85
N LEU A 66 -1.93 16.01 42.36
CA LEU A 66 -1.55 15.59 43.71
C LEU A 66 -0.05 15.26 43.84
N GLY A 67 0.66 15.08 42.72
CA GLY A 67 2.08 14.78 42.69
C GLY A 67 2.96 16.01 42.85
N VAL A 68 4.08 15.86 43.55
CA VAL A 68 5.13 16.88 43.62
C VAL A 68 6.34 16.39 42.83
N GLU A 69 6.87 17.23 41.95
CA GLU A 69 8.07 16.91 41.19
C GLU A 69 9.27 16.73 42.13
N VAL A 70 10.02 15.64 41.94
CA VAL A 70 11.24 15.37 42.69
C VAL A 70 12.42 15.95 41.92
N GLU A 71 13.00 17.02 42.44
CA GLU A 71 14.13 17.70 41.81
C GLU A 71 15.29 16.73 41.53
N GLY A 72 15.81 16.76 40.31
CA GLY A 72 16.91 15.90 39.87
C GLY A 72 16.53 14.45 39.56
N ALA A 73 15.27 14.03 39.72
CA ALA A 73 14.83 12.68 39.32
C ALA A 73 14.92 12.46 37.80
N PHE A 74 14.67 13.51 37.01
CA PHE A 74 14.86 13.52 35.56
C PHE A 74 15.84 14.64 35.16
N ASP A 75 17.07 14.25 34.82
CA ASP A 75 18.11 15.19 34.37
C ASP A 75 18.25 15.12 32.83
N PRO A 76 17.77 16.12 32.06
CA PRO A 76 17.89 16.11 30.60
C PRO A 76 19.34 16.19 30.12
N LEU A 77 20.28 16.50 31.01
CA LEU A 77 21.70 16.67 30.76
C LEU A 77 22.53 15.55 31.39
N ILE A 78 21.90 14.44 31.79
CA ILE A 78 22.56 13.27 32.39
C ILE A 78 23.74 12.76 31.57
N ASN A 79 23.68 12.92 30.24
CA ASN A 79 24.75 12.56 29.30
C ASN A 79 26.08 13.28 29.55
N ARG A 80 26.09 14.42 30.28
CA ARG A 80 27.33 15.10 30.70
C ARG A 80 28.10 14.33 31.78
N LYS A 81 27.40 13.49 32.55
CA LYS A 81 27.96 12.68 33.65
C LYS A 81 28.34 11.26 33.18
N LEU A 82 27.83 10.82 32.03
CA LEU A 82 28.13 9.51 31.45
C LEU A 82 29.34 9.61 30.51
N VAL A 83 30.24 8.63 30.56
CA VAL A 83 31.35 8.52 29.61
C VAL A 83 30.77 8.18 28.24
N SER A 84 30.70 9.17 27.35
CA SER A 84 30.18 9.01 26.00
C SER A 84 31.21 9.47 24.98
N GLN A 85 31.42 8.67 23.93
CA GLN A 85 32.22 9.08 22.76
C GLN A 85 31.42 9.97 21.79
N THR A 86 30.12 10.19 22.05
CA THR A 86 29.26 11.08 21.24
C THR A 86 29.03 12.40 21.97
N PRO A 87 28.93 13.54 21.25
CA PRO A 87 28.66 14.84 21.86
C PRO A 87 27.40 14.78 22.74
N PRO A 88 27.42 15.34 23.96
CA PRO A 88 26.28 15.28 24.86
C PRO A 88 25.10 16.05 24.26
N ARG A 89 24.00 15.33 23.99
CA ARG A 89 22.75 15.93 23.51
C ARG A 89 21.75 16.00 24.66
N PRO A 90 21.14 17.17 24.93
CA PRO A 90 20.04 17.26 25.87
C PRO A 90 18.89 16.35 25.44
N ILE A 91 18.35 15.59 26.38
CA ILE A 91 17.17 14.76 26.17
C ILE A 91 15.94 15.65 26.37
N ARG A 92 15.05 15.68 25.37
CA ARG A 92 13.73 16.30 25.55
C ARG A 92 12.91 15.41 26.48
N LEU A 93 12.55 15.92 27.65
CA LEU A 93 11.57 15.29 28.52
C LEU A 93 10.17 15.53 27.96
N LEU A 94 9.33 14.50 27.97
CA LEU A 94 7.93 14.61 27.58
C LEU A 94 7.15 15.34 28.67
N SER A 95 6.13 16.10 28.28
CA SER A 95 5.11 16.53 29.24
C SER A 95 4.34 15.33 29.78
N MET A 96 3.71 15.46 30.95
CA MET A 96 2.92 14.37 31.53
C MET A 96 1.79 13.91 30.62
N GLN A 97 1.15 14.83 29.90
CA GLN A 97 0.10 14.50 28.94
C GLN A 97 0.65 13.69 27.76
N GLU A 98 1.77 14.14 27.16
CA GLU A 98 2.44 13.40 26.08
C GLU A 98 2.87 11.99 26.54
N ALA A 99 3.39 11.86 27.77
CA ALA A 99 3.81 10.58 28.32
C ALA A 99 2.63 9.61 28.53
N ILE A 100 1.49 10.11 29.01
CA ILE A 100 0.26 9.32 29.17
C ILE A 100 -0.29 8.90 27.80
N ASP A 101 -0.29 9.80 26.82
CA ASP A 101 -0.80 9.50 25.47
C ASP A 101 0.09 8.46 24.77
N GLU A 102 1.42 8.56 24.89
CA GLU A 102 2.35 7.54 24.40
C GLU A 102 2.17 6.18 25.11
N LEU A 103 1.97 6.18 26.43
CA LEU A 103 1.69 4.96 27.19
C LEU A 103 0.36 4.32 26.76
N LYS A 104 -0.70 5.12 26.59
CA LYS A 104 -2.00 4.66 26.06
C LYS A 104 -1.85 4.07 24.66
N ASN A 105 -1.09 4.73 23.78
CA ASN A 105 -0.82 4.23 22.44
C ASN A 105 -0.07 2.88 22.49
N MET A 106 0.99 2.78 23.28
CA MET A 106 1.72 1.52 23.47
C MET A 106 0.82 0.39 24.01
N LEU A 107 0.00 0.66 25.02
CA LEU A 107 -0.91 -0.34 25.60
C LEU A 107 -1.96 -0.82 24.59
N LYS A 108 -2.56 0.08 23.81
CA LYS A 108 -3.49 -0.30 22.72
C LYS A 108 -2.81 -1.23 21.72
N ASN A 109 -1.59 -0.89 21.31
CA ASN A 109 -0.79 -1.70 20.41
C ASN A 109 -0.47 -3.09 21.00
N LEU A 110 -0.14 -3.19 22.29
CA LEU A 110 0.11 -4.48 22.96
C LEU A 110 -1.16 -5.33 23.05
N ILE A 111 -2.32 -4.74 23.31
CA ILE A 111 -3.61 -5.46 23.34
C ILE A 111 -3.88 -6.11 21.98
N GLU A 112 -3.68 -5.38 20.89
CA GLU A 112 -3.88 -5.93 19.55
C GLU A 112 -2.90 -7.07 19.24
N ILE A 113 -1.62 -6.94 19.64
CA ILE A 113 -0.63 -8.03 19.54
C ILE A 113 -1.10 -9.26 20.32
N CYS A 114 -1.75 -9.08 21.47
CA CYS A 114 -2.30 -10.21 22.20
C CYS A 114 -3.51 -10.84 21.52
N ASN A 115 -4.32 -10.06 20.82
CA ASN A 115 -5.53 -10.55 20.16
C ASN A 115 -5.23 -11.36 18.90
N ILE A 116 -4.14 -11.07 18.18
CA ILE A 116 -3.80 -11.77 16.92
C ILE A 116 -3.41 -13.25 17.13
N ILE A 117 -3.16 -13.68 18.37
CA ILE A 117 -2.86 -15.09 18.68
C ILE A 117 -3.99 -16.04 18.27
N ASP A 118 -5.22 -15.53 18.20
CA ASP A 118 -6.41 -16.30 17.79
C ASP A 118 -6.82 -16.02 16.34
N TYR A 119 -5.84 -15.72 15.48
CA TYR A 119 -6.03 -15.48 14.05
C TYR A 119 -6.83 -16.59 13.35
N LYS A 120 -7.58 -16.22 12.31
CA LYS A 120 -8.54 -17.12 11.64
C LYS A 120 -7.97 -17.80 10.40
N SER A 121 -7.00 -17.17 9.76
CA SER A 121 -6.46 -17.59 8.46
C SER A 121 -5.06 -17.02 8.24
N ALA A 122 -4.24 -17.65 7.40
CA ALA A 122 -2.90 -17.18 7.07
C ALA A 122 -2.94 -15.78 6.41
N THR A 123 -3.94 -15.54 5.57
CA THR A 123 -4.20 -14.23 4.97
C THR A 123 -4.62 -13.20 6.01
N SER A 124 -5.45 -13.58 7.00
CA SER A 124 -5.86 -12.66 8.08
C SER A 124 -4.67 -12.19 8.93
N LEU A 125 -3.71 -13.09 9.20
CA LEU A 125 -2.47 -12.75 9.89
C LEU A 125 -1.63 -11.77 9.06
N THR A 126 -1.48 -12.05 7.75
CA THR A 126 -0.71 -11.19 6.85
C THR A 126 -1.33 -9.79 6.75
N ASN A 127 -2.66 -9.72 6.58
CA ASN A 127 -3.39 -8.45 6.54
C ASN A 127 -3.24 -7.67 7.85
N PHE A 128 -3.38 -8.33 9.00
CA PHE A 128 -3.11 -7.70 10.29
C PHE A 128 -1.71 -7.08 10.33
N MET A 129 -0.67 -7.81 9.93
CA MET A 129 0.71 -7.30 9.94
C MET A 129 0.88 -6.06 9.05
N ILE A 130 0.27 -6.08 7.85
CA ILE A 130 0.31 -4.95 6.90
C ILE A 130 -0.35 -3.71 7.53
N TYR A 131 -1.62 -3.83 7.95
CA TYR A 131 -2.38 -2.70 8.49
C TYR A 131 -1.87 -2.23 9.85
N TYR A 132 -1.39 -3.15 10.71
CA TYR A 132 -0.74 -2.79 11.98
C TYR A 132 0.46 -1.88 11.76
N SER A 133 1.25 -2.18 10.73
CA SER A 133 2.45 -1.41 10.42
C SER A 133 2.15 -0.02 9.84
N ALA A 134 1.00 0.14 9.17
CA ALA A 134 0.58 1.35 8.48
C ALA A 134 -0.39 2.24 9.30
N LYS A 135 -0.62 1.93 10.59
CA LYS A 135 -1.54 2.68 11.43
C LYS A 135 -1.13 4.14 11.59
N GLN A 136 -2.14 5.02 11.58
CA GLN A 136 -1.95 6.44 11.89
C GLN A 136 -1.40 6.67 13.30
N SER A 137 -1.85 5.86 14.28
CA SER A 137 -1.22 5.77 15.60
C SER A 137 -0.01 4.84 15.51
N ILE A 138 1.12 5.40 15.08
CA ILE A 138 2.32 4.62 14.73
C ILE A 138 2.75 3.77 15.94
N PRO A 139 2.89 2.44 15.79
CA PRO A 139 3.40 1.58 16.85
C PRO A 139 4.85 1.94 17.21
N CYS A 140 5.11 2.13 18.51
CA CYS A 140 6.44 2.49 18.98
C CYS A 140 7.44 1.33 18.76
N ALA A 141 8.75 1.63 18.87
CA ALA A 141 9.79 0.62 18.64
C ALA A 141 9.64 -0.61 19.55
N PHE A 142 9.19 -0.39 20.79
CA PHE A 142 8.91 -1.44 21.75
C PHE A 142 7.80 -2.39 21.26
N SER A 143 6.60 -1.87 20.96
CA SER A 143 5.49 -2.68 20.45
C SER A 143 5.86 -3.44 19.18
N ARG A 144 6.59 -2.80 18.26
CA ARG A 144 7.07 -3.45 17.02
C ARG A 144 8.05 -4.59 17.28
N SER A 145 8.99 -4.41 18.21
CA SER A 145 9.94 -5.47 18.61
C SER A 145 9.24 -6.64 19.32
N PHE A 146 8.20 -6.35 20.10
CA PHE A 146 7.35 -7.36 20.70
C PHE A 146 6.60 -8.14 19.62
N LEU A 147 5.89 -7.48 18.71
CA LEU A 147 5.19 -8.14 17.61
C LEU A 147 6.12 -9.05 16.80
N GLN A 148 7.34 -8.59 16.50
CA GLN A 148 8.33 -9.41 15.79
C GLN A 148 8.67 -10.70 16.56
N SER A 149 8.84 -10.61 17.87
CA SER A 149 9.15 -11.75 18.74
C SER A 149 7.92 -12.67 18.93
N THR A 150 6.72 -12.10 18.96
CA THR A 150 5.46 -12.84 19.05
C THR A 150 5.19 -13.64 17.78
N VAL A 151 5.36 -13.01 16.61
CA VAL A 151 5.01 -13.58 15.30
C VAL A 151 5.89 -14.75 14.93
N TYR A 152 7.19 -14.69 15.22
CA TYR A 152 8.12 -15.76 14.90
C TYR A 152 9.10 -16.00 16.04
N SER A 153 8.94 -17.14 16.71
CA SER A 153 9.84 -17.61 17.79
C SER A 153 9.99 -19.13 17.71
N GLU A 154 11.21 -19.64 17.89
CA GLU A 154 11.51 -21.08 17.93
C GLU A 154 10.94 -21.86 16.71
N ASN A 155 11.06 -21.31 15.50
CA ASN A 155 10.50 -21.88 14.26
C ASN A 155 8.96 -22.07 14.26
N ARG A 156 8.25 -21.36 15.15
CA ARG A 156 6.80 -21.36 15.25
C ARG A 156 6.24 -19.97 14.99
N ILE A 157 5.11 -19.94 14.32
CA ILE A 157 4.32 -18.75 14.10
C ILE A 157 3.35 -18.58 15.27
N LEU A 158 3.44 -17.44 15.95
CA LEU A 158 2.62 -17.10 17.11
C LEU A 158 2.67 -18.17 18.23
N GLY A 159 3.74 -18.96 18.30
CA GLY A 159 3.91 -20.07 19.26
C GLY A 159 3.03 -21.30 18.99
N LYS A 160 2.08 -21.22 18.06
CA LYS A 160 1.10 -22.29 17.80
C LYS A 160 1.47 -23.16 16.60
N LEU A 161 1.65 -22.55 15.42
CA LEU A 161 1.77 -23.28 14.16
C LEU A 161 3.22 -23.36 13.68
N SER A 162 3.56 -24.44 12.97
CA SER A 162 4.81 -24.49 12.22
C SER A 162 4.74 -23.54 11.01
N VAL A 163 5.89 -23.07 10.53
CA VAL A 163 5.94 -22.28 9.28
C VAL A 163 5.39 -23.09 8.10
N TYR A 164 5.58 -24.41 8.10
CA TYR A 164 4.98 -25.31 7.12
C TYR A 164 3.46 -25.18 7.07
N GLN A 165 2.80 -25.21 8.24
CA GLN A 165 1.34 -25.11 8.30
C GLN A 165 0.87 -23.75 7.79
N LEU A 166 1.55 -22.66 8.13
CA LEU A 166 1.22 -21.33 7.63
C LEU A 166 1.33 -21.23 6.10
N ILE A 167 2.39 -21.80 5.50
CA ILE A 167 2.57 -21.82 4.04
C ILE A 167 1.48 -22.66 3.38
N LYS A 168 1.24 -23.88 3.89
CA LYS A 168 0.15 -24.75 3.44
C LYS A 168 -1.19 -24.01 3.45
N ASP A 169 -1.54 -23.38 4.58
CA ASP A 169 -2.81 -22.66 4.73
C ASP A 169 -2.87 -21.48 3.77
N SER A 170 -1.79 -20.71 3.61
CA SER A 170 -1.78 -19.57 2.68
C SER A 170 -1.87 -19.97 1.21
N VAL A 171 -1.23 -21.06 0.79
CA VAL A 171 -1.36 -21.60 -0.58
C VAL A 171 -2.77 -22.12 -0.81
N THR A 172 -3.33 -22.83 0.18
CA THR A 172 -4.68 -23.41 0.12
C THR A 172 -5.76 -22.33 0.03
N GLU A 173 -5.64 -21.27 0.84
CA GLU A 173 -6.56 -20.13 0.86
C GLU A 173 -6.64 -19.40 -0.49
N LEU A 174 -5.52 -19.31 -1.22
CA LEU A 174 -5.46 -18.55 -2.48
C LEU A 174 -5.75 -19.41 -3.72
N THR A 175 -5.17 -20.61 -3.80
CA THR A 175 -5.14 -21.39 -5.05
C THR A 175 -5.92 -22.69 -5.00
N ASN A 176 -6.36 -23.11 -3.81
CA ASN A 176 -7.08 -24.37 -3.59
C ASN A 176 -6.44 -25.56 -4.33
N PRO A 177 -5.18 -25.94 -3.99
CA PRO A 177 -4.45 -26.99 -4.68
C PRO A 177 -5.06 -28.37 -4.45
N PRO A 178 -4.74 -29.37 -5.31
CA PRO A 178 -5.20 -30.73 -5.12
C PRO A 178 -4.86 -31.25 -3.72
N TYR A 179 -5.81 -31.93 -3.07
CA TYR A 179 -5.65 -32.46 -1.71
C TYR A 179 -4.33 -33.22 -1.49
N ILE A 180 -3.89 -33.96 -2.51
CA ILE A 180 -2.67 -34.78 -2.48
C ILE A 180 -1.38 -33.98 -2.23
N TYR A 181 -1.34 -32.67 -2.54
CA TYR A 181 -0.16 -31.83 -2.28
C TYR A 181 0.14 -31.74 -0.77
N PHE A 182 -0.91 -31.72 0.06
CA PHE A 182 -0.77 -31.50 1.50
C PHE A 182 -1.43 -32.59 2.36
N ALA A 183 -1.65 -33.77 1.80
CA ALA A 183 -2.24 -34.91 2.48
C ALA A 183 -1.34 -35.45 3.60
N SER A 184 -1.93 -35.89 4.72
CA SER A 184 -1.19 -36.54 5.81
C SER A 184 -0.85 -37.98 5.46
N LYS A 185 0.30 -38.49 5.94
CA LYS A 185 0.72 -39.89 5.82
C LYS A 185 -0.33 -40.89 6.33
N THR A 186 -1.12 -40.48 7.32
CA THR A 186 -2.22 -41.28 7.89
C THR A 186 -3.42 -41.42 6.97
N ASP A 187 -3.68 -40.43 6.10
CA ASP A 187 -4.89 -40.36 5.28
C ASP A 187 -4.73 -41.15 3.97
N ILE A 188 -3.49 -41.39 3.57
CA ILE A 188 -3.13 -42.09 2.33
C ILE A 188 -3.22 -43.62 2.50
N GLY A 189 -3.00 -44.13 3.71
CA GLY A 189 -2.93 -45.57 3.99
C GLY A 189 -4.27 -46.32 4.02
N THR A 190 -5.40 -45.63 4.06
CA THR A 190 -6.74 -46.25 4.17
C THR A 190 -7.44 -46.47 2.84
N SER A 191 -6.88 -45.98 1.73
CA SER A 191 -7.51 -46.07 0.41
C SER A 191 -6.48 -46.46 -0.65
N PHE A 192 -6.72 -47.60 -1.29
CA PHE A 192 -6.07 -48.12 -2.52
C PHE A 192 -4.85 -49.04 -2.33
N ASN A 193 -5.06 -50.33 -2.66
CA ASN A 193 -4.00 -51.29 -2.95
C ASN A 193 -3.24 -50.86 -4.21
N GLY A 194 -1.99 -50.39 -4.08
CA GLY A 194 -1.13 -50.15 -5.24
C GLY A 194 0.25 -49.59 -4.89
N SER A 195 1.31 -50.35 -5.14
CA SER A 195 2.72 -49.95 -4.92
C SER A 195 3.14 -48.68 -5.70
N HIS A 196 2.50 -48.39 -6.84
CA HIS A 196 2.79 -47.20 -7.65
C HIS A 196 2.25 -45.89 -7.05
N ILE A 197 1.10 -45.93 -6.36
CA ILE A 197 0.47 -44.73 -5.76
C ILE A 197 1.32 -44.24 -4.59
N ASP A 198 1.94 -45.16 -3.85
CA ASP A 198 2.82 -44.84 -2.73
C ASP A 198 4.11 -44.13 -3.19
N ILE A 199 4.70 -44.55 -4.32
CA ILE A 199 5.90 -43.94 -4.90
C ILE A 199 5.63 -42.50 -5.35
N ASP A 200 4.54 -42.27 -6.08
CA ASP A 200 4.22 -40.93 -6.59
C ASP A 200 3.79 -39.99 -5.46
N THR A 201 3.11 -40.50 -4.43
CA THR A 201 2.78 -39.71 -3.23
C THR A 201 4.03 -39.34 -2.44
N ALA A 202 5.00 -40.24 -2.31
CA ALA A 202 6.29 -39.93 -1.70
C ALA A 202 7.07 -38.85 -2.47
N LYS A 203 7.03 -38.88 -3.82
CA LYS A 203 7.63 -37.83 -4.66
C LYS A 203 6.94 -36.49 -4.48
N ILE A 204 5.60 -36.45 -4.52
CA ILE A 204 4.81 -35.22 -4.27
C ILE A 204 5.17 -34.65 -2.90
N SER A 205 5.18 -35.47 -1.86
CA SER A 205 5.53 -35.03 -0.50
C SER A 205 6.95 -34.45 -0.46
N LYS A 206 7.93 -35.08 -1.11
CA LYS A 206 9.31 -34.55 -1.20
C LYS A 206 9.35 -33.18 -1.90
N LEU A 207 8.65 -33.04 -3.02
CA LEU A 207 8.58 -31.79 -3.78
C LEU A 207 7.96 -30.67 -2.95
N ILE A 208 6.85 -30.94 -2.27
CA ILE A 208 6.15 -29.97 -1.41
C ILE A 208 7.01 -29.57 -0.21
N HIS A 209 7.69 -30.53 0.44
CA HIS A 209 8.63 -30.20 1.51
C HIS A 209 9.78 -29.33 1.02
N THR A 210 10.33 -29.62 -0.17
CA THR A 210 11.39 -28.80 -0.77
C THR A 210 10.92 -27.37 -1.02
N PHE A 211 9.73 -27.20 -1.62
CA PHE A 211 9.12 -25.88 -1.82
C PHE A 211 8.94 -25.13 -0.49
N VAL A 212 8.37 -25.80 0.51
CA VAL A 212 8.10 -25.18 1.81
C VAL A 212 9.40 -24.75 2.49
N ASP A 213 10.43 -25.60 2.48
CA ASP A 213 11.74 -25.28 3.07
C ASP A 213 12.36 -24.04 2.40
N ASN A 214 12.24 -23.91 1.07
CA ASN A 214 12.70 -22.74 0.33
C ASN A 214 11.86 -21.49 0.63
N ALA A 215 10.55 -21.64 0.84
CA ALA A 215 9.63 -20.53 1.11
C ALA A 215 9.70 -19.99 2.56
N VAL A 216 10.26 -20.75 3.51
CA VAL A 216 10.38 -20.33 4.93
C VAL A 216 11.13 -19.01 5.08
N LYS A 217 12.30 -18.87 4.43
CA LYS A 217 13.12 -17.66 4.58
C LYS A 217 12.42 -16.42 3.99
N PRO A 218 11.96 -16.39 2.72
CA PRO A 218 11.28 -15.23 2.15
C PRO A 218 10.05 -14.79 2.96
N LEU A 219 9.25 -15.75 3.44
CA LEU A 219 8.06 -15.45 4.24
C LEU A 219 8.40 -14.87 5.62
N THR A 220 9.37 -15.46 6.32
CA THR A 220 9.79 -14.97 7.64
C THR A 220 10.48 -13.61 7.55
N ASP A 221 11.30 -13.37 6.53
CA ASP A 221 11.89 -12.07 6.25
C ASP A 221 10.82 -11.02 5.95
N TYR A 222 9.79 -11.36 5.17
CA TYR A 222 8.67 -10.46 4.90
C TYR A 222 7.93 -10.04 6.19
N PHE A 223 7.60 -10.99 7.07
CA PHE A 223 6.97 -10.66 8.36
C PHE A 223 7.86 -9.80 9.26
N ARG A 224 9.17 -10.06 9.29
CA ARG A 224 10.14 -9.23 10.01
C ARG A 224 10.19 -7.81 9.45
N ILE A 225 10.15 -7.68 8.12
CA ILE A 225 10.13 -6.39 7.44
C ILE A 225 8.92 -5.58 7.89
N LEU A 226 7.72 -6.17 7.93
CA LEU A 226 6.49 -5.48 8.38
C LEU A 226 6.58 -4.97 9.84
N CYS A 227 7.44 -5.54 10.68
CA CYS A 227 7.70 -5.02 12.04
C CYS A 227 8.67 -3.83 12.07
N HIS A 228 9.34 -3.48 10.97
CA HIS A 228 10.22 -2.31 10.93
C HIS A 228 9.42 -1.01 10.75
N ASN A 229 10.10 0.14 10.90
CA ASN A 229 9.50 1.42 10.53
C ASN A 229 9.33 1.51 9.00
N ARG A 230 8.39 2.34 8.53
CA ARG A 230 8.00 2.45 7.12
C ARG A 230 9.19 2.72 6.17
N SER A 231 10.14 3.56 6.57
CA SER A 231 11.35 3.81 5.76
C SER A 231 12.25 2.57 5.63
N ARG A 232 12.38 1.76 6.69
CA ARG A 232 13.12 0.49 6.64
C ARG A 232 12.33 -0.59 5.89
N GLN A 233 11.00 -0.58 5.98
CA GLN A 233 10.16 -1.47 5.20
C GLN A 233 10.45 -1.31 3.71
N GLN A 234 10.32 -0.10 3.18
CA GLN A 234 10.58 0.20 1.77
C GLN A 234 11.97 -0.29 1.32
N ARG A 235 13.02 0.05 2.09
CA ARG A 235 14.40 -0.34 1.74
C ARG A 235 14.63 -1.84 1.78
N ASN A 236 14.05 -2.54 2.75
CA ASN A 236 14.26 -3.97 2.91
C ASN A 236 13.39 -4.78 1.93
N MET A 237 12.18 -4.31 1.60
CA MET A 237 11.35 -4.88 0.53
C MET A 237 12.10 -4.90 -0.80
N CYS A 238 12.78 -3.80 -1.16
CA CYS A 238 13.64 -3.75 -2.33
C CYS A 238 14.78 -4.80 -2.31
N LYS A 239 15.30 -5.15 -1.14
CA LYS A 239 16.43 -6.10 -1.01
C LYS A 239 16.01 -7.56 -1.12
N VAL A 240 14.82 -7.90 -0.63
CA VAL A 240 14.33 -9.29 -0.64
C VAL A 240 13.64 -9.65 -1.95
N LEU A 241 13.42 -8.68 -2.85
CA LEU A 241 12.68 -8.89 -4.08
C LEU A 241 13.31 -9.95 -5.00
N SER A 242 14.65 -10.02 -5.06
CA SER A 242 15.35 -11.08 -5.80
C SER A 242 15.15 -12.46 -5.18
N ASP A 243 15.03 -12.57 -3.86
CA ASP A 243 14.76 -13.84 -3.18
C ASP A 243 13.36 -14.35 -3.54
N TRP A 244 12.39 -13.45 -3.71
CA TRP A 244 11.04 -13.81 -4.16
C TRP A 244 10.97 -14.18 -5.64
N ASP A 245 11.81 -13.57 -6.48
CA ASP A 245 11.93 -13.93 -7.91
C ASP A 245 12.53 -15.34 -8.07
N LEU A 246 13.62 -15.63 -7.35
CA LEU A 246 14.22 -16.96 -7.32
C LEU A 246 13.25 -18.03 -6.79
N LEU A 247 12.52 -17.73 -5.72
CA LEU A 247 11.51 -18.65 -5.18
C LEU A 247 10.39 -18.94 -6.21
N GLN A 248 10.04 -17.95 -7.04
CA GLN A 248 9.03 -18.17 -8.09
C GLN A 248 9.54 -19.15 -9.15
N ASP A 249 10.77 -18.97 -9.62
CA ASP A 249 11.38 -19.86 -10.63
C ASP A 249 11.46 -21.30 -10.10
N GLU A 250 11.89 -21.46 -8.84
CA GLU A 250 11.93 -22.77 -8.17
C GLU A 250 10.54 -23.38 -8.01
N ALA A 251 9.54 -22.58 -7.63
CA ALA A 251 8.16 -23.04 -7.49
C ALA A 251 7.55 -23.46 -8.83
N GLU A 252 7.86 -22.77 -9.92
CA GLU A 252 7.40 -23.11 -11.27
C GLU A 252 7.99 -24.45 -11.74
N HIS A 253 9.26 -24.70 -11.43
CA HIS A 253 9.89 -25.99 -11.70
C HIS A 253 9.20 -27.13 -10.92
N ILE A 254 8.92 -26.91 -9.63
CA ILE A 254 8.22 -27.87 -8.79
C ILE A 254 6.80 -28.12 -9.29
N ASP A 255 6.05 -27.07 -9.62
CA ASP A 255 4.70 -27.19 -10.19
C ASP A 255 4.72 -27.99 -11.50
N THR A 256 5.71 -27.79 -12.37
CA THR A 256 5.86 -28.56 -13.62
C THR A 256 6.03 -30.06 -13.35
N GLU A 257 6.84 -30.43 -12.37
CA GLU A 257 6.97 -31.83 -11.96
C GLU A 257 5.67 -32.38 -11.35
N LEU A 258 5.03 -31.62 -10.46
CA LEU A 258 3.78 -32.00 -9.83
C LEU A 258 2.68 -32.22 -10.86
N GLN A 259 2.57 -31.32 -11.84
CA GLN A 259 1.66 -31.40 -12.97
C GLN A 259 1.84 -32.70 -13.77
N SER A 260 3.09 -33.09 -14.04
CA SER A 260 3.41 -34.34 -14.73
C SER A 260 3.01 -35.56 -13.91
N ILE A 261 3.19 -35.53 -12.59
CA ILE A 261 2.84 -36.65 -11.70
C ILE A 261 1.32 -36.81 -11.60
N ILE A 262 0.58 -35.72 -11.39
CA ILE A 262 -0.89 -35.75 -11.25
C ILE A 262 -1.64 -35.81 -12.58
N LYS A 263 -0.92 -35.67 -13.71
CA LYS A 263 -1.47 -35.62 -15.07
C LYS A 263 -2.56 -34.55 -15.17
N GLU A 264 -2.24 -33.33 -14.75
CA GLU A 264 -3.18 -32.21 -14.81
C GLU A 264 -3.58 -31.92 -16.26
N GLU A 265 -4.87 -31.77 -16.49
CA GLU A 265 -5.41 -31.37 -17.79
C GLU A 265 -5.46 -29.84 -17.86
N PRO A 266 -4.90 -29.20 -18.90
CA PRO A 266 -4.94 -27.75 -19.02
C PRO A 266 -6.36 -27.24 -19.26
N LEU A 267 -6.60 -26.00 -18.83
CA LEU A 267 -7.76 -25.23 -19.28
C LEU A 267 -7.46 -24.64 -20.67
N PRO A 268 -8.44 -24.59 -21.59
CA PRO A 268 -8.28 -23.85 -22.83
C PRO A 268 -8.26 -22.35 -22.52
N SER A 269 -7.23 -21.65 -23.01
CA SER A 269 -7.14 -20.19 -23.00
C SER A 269 -6.87 -19.68 -24.43
N GLU A 270 -7.14 -18.41 -24.69
CA GLU A 270 -6.84 -17.75 -25.98
C GLU A 270 -5.35 -17.81 -26.33
N GLU A 271 -4.48 -17.81 -25.31
CA GLU A 271 -3.02 -17.86 -25.44
C GLU A 271 -2.45 -19.30 -25.46
N GLY A 272 -3.31 -20.33 -25.40
CA GLY A 272 -2.91 -21.74 -25.39
C GLY A 272 -3.35 -22.50 -24.12
N PRO A 273 -2.78 -23.70 -23.86
CA PRO A 273 -3.11 -24.47 -22.67
C PRO A 273 -2.67 -23.74 -21.40
N SER A 274 -3.59 -23.50 -20.47
CA SER A 274 -3.33 -22.86 -19.18
C SER A 274 -3.34 -23.89 -18.07
N TYR A 275 -2.28 -23.92 -17.26
CA TYR A 275 -2.18 -24.74 -16.03
C TYR A 275 -2.29 -23.87 -14.79
N ALA A 276 -2.65 -24.49 -13.65
CA ALA A 276 -2.91 -23.75 -12.43
C ALA A 276 -1.61 -23.19 -11.83
N PHE A 277 -0.54 -23.99 -11.79
CA PHE A 277 0.74 -23.66 -11.14
C PHE A 277 0.51 -23.14 -9.71
N HIS A 278 -0.05 -23.97 -8.83
CA HIS A 278 -0.57 -23.53 -7.53
C HIS A 278 0.49 -22.87 -6.65
N LEU A 279 1.71 -23.43 -6.62
CA LEU A 279 2.78 -22.93 -5.76
C LEU A 279 3.35 -21.62 -6.32
N SER A 280 3.72 -21.60 -7.60
CA SER A 280 4.29 -20.41 -8.24
C SER A 280 3.27 -19.28 -8.35
N SER A 281 1.98 -19.58 -8.51
CA SER A 281 0.90 -18.59 -8.47
C SER A 281 0.79 -17.90 -7.11
N TRP A 282 0.97 -18.64 -6.03
CA TRP A 282 1.01 -18.06 -4.69
C TRP A 282 2.24 -17.17 -4.48
N VAL A 283 3.42 -17.63 -4.92
CA VAL A 283 4.65 -16.83 -4.85
C VAL A 283 4.51 -15.55 -5.67
N TYR A 284 3.99 -15.65 -6.89
CA TYR A 284 3.83 -14.52 -7.79
C TYR A 284 2.84 -13.48 -7.26
N HIS A 285 1.73 -13.93 -6.67
CA HIS A 285 0.79 -13.03 -5.98
C HIS A 285 1.48 -12.24 -4.85
N ARG A 286 2.29 -12.90 -4.01
CA ARG A 286 3.05 -12.23 -2.94
C ARG A 286 4.10 -11.26 -3.51
N LYS A 287 4.78 -11.66 -4.59
CA LYS A 287 5.76 -10.82 -5.28
C LYS A 287 5.11 -9.56 -5.85
N LEU A 288 3.93 -9.67 -6.48
CA LEU A 288 3.18 -8.53 -7.02
C LEU A 288 2.78 -7.54 -5.91
N ILE A 289 2.28 -8.03 -4.77
CA ILE A 289 2.00 -7.17 -3.60
C ILE A 289 3.28 -6.44 -3.14
N LEU A 290 4.42 -7.13 -3.09
CA LEU A 290 5.70 -6.51 -2.73
C LEU A 290 6.09 -5.39 -3.71
N LEU A 291 5.89 -5.60 -5.01
CA LEU A 291 6.15 -4.61 -6.06
C LEU A 291 5.25 -3.38 -5.94
N GLU A 292 3.97 -3.57 -5.61
CA GLU A 292 3.02 -2.50 -5.32
C GLU A 292 3.43 -1.70 -4.09
N ASP A 293 3.71 -2.39 -2.98
CA ASP A 293 4.03 -1.78 -1.69
C ASP A 293 5.30 -0.91 -1.78
N ILE A 294 6.31 -1.31 -2.55
CA ILE A 294 7.53 -0.52 -2.76
C ILE A 294 7.21 0.86 -3.36
N LEU A 295 6.31 0.92 -4.35
CA LEU A 295 5.92 2.18 -5.01
C LEU A 295 4.96 2.99 -4.14
N PHE A 296 3.97 2.37 -3.51
CA PHE A 296 3.04 3.06 -2.61
C PHE A 296 3.75 3.66 -1.38
N LEU A 297 4.69 2.91 -0.77
CA LEU A 297 5.56 3.45 0.28
C LEU A 297 6.39 4.64 -0.20
N GLY A 298 6.74 4.69 -1.48
CA GLY A 298 7.44 5.83 -2.06
C GLY A 298 6.63 7.12 -2.00
N PHE A 299 5.31 7.06 -2.21
CA PHE A 299 4.42 8.20 -2.01
C PHE A 299 4.28 8.57 -0.54
N GLU A 300 4.03 7.58 0.32
CA GLU A 300 3.87 7.81 1.77
C GLU A 300 5.10 8.47 2.40
N LEU A 301 6.30 8.12 1.92
CA LEU A 301 7.57 8.64 2.38
C LEU A 301 8.03 9.91 1.66
N GLY A 302 7.25 10.43 0.70
CA GLY A 302 7.59 11.64 -0.07
C GLY A 302 8.85 11.49 -0.93
N LEU A 303 9.08 10.32 -1.52
CA LEU A 303 10.30 10.02 -2.29
C LEU A 303 10.25 10.49 -3.76
N PHE A 304 9.07 10.91 -4.22
CA PHE A 304 8.81 11.32 -5.59
C PHE A 304 8.47 12.81 -5.65
N GLY A 305 9.04 13.52 -6.63
CA GLY A 305 8.59 14.86 -6.99
C GLY A 305 7.35 14.83 -7.89
N ASP A 306 6.60 15.93 -7.93
CA ASP A 306 5.35 16.05 -8.71
C ASP A 306 5.52 15.68 -10.20
N HIS A 307 6.69 15.98 -10.74
CA HIS A 307 7.05 15.73 -12.14
C HIS A 307 7.31 14.25 -12.45
N GLU A 308 7.39 13.41 -11.43
CA GLU A 308 7.52 11.96 -11.55
C GLU A 308 6.19 11.24 -11.41
N PHE A 309 5.11 11.93 -10.99
CA PHE A 309 3.84 11.26 -10.70
C PHE A 309 3.29 10.50 -11.91
N VAL A 310 3.41 11.07 -13.12
CA VAL A 310 2.94 10.38 -14.34
C VAL A 310 3.64 9.03 -14.51
N MET A 311 4.98 8.99 -14.41
CA MET A 311 5.72 7.74 -14.60
C MET A 311 5.42 6.71 -13.50
N ILE A 312 5.31 7.14 -12.24
CA ILE A 312 5.08 6.23 -11.12
C ILE A 312 3.65 5.68 -11.15
N TYR A 313 2.63 6.51 -11.33
CA TYR A 313 1.24 6.05 -11.41
C TYR A 313 0.95 5.23 -12.67
N TRP A 314 1.61 5.53 -13.79
CA TRP A 314 1.54 4.71 -14.99
C TRP A 314 2.14 3.32 -14.76
N TYR A 315 3.29 3.24 -14.08
CA TYR A 315 3.90 1.94 -13.78
C TYR A 315 3.08 1.17 -12.73
N LEU A 316 2.50 1.86 -11.74
CA LEU A 316 1.53 1.26 -10.82
C LEU A 316 0.31 0.72 -11.54
N ASP A 317 -0.26 1.46 -12.50
CA ASP A 317 -1.37 0.97 -13.35
C ASP A 317 -0.99 -0.35 -14.04
N TYR A 318 0.21 -0.42 -14.61
CA TYR A 318 0.71 -1.65 -15.22
C TYR A 318 0.80 -2.81 -14.22
N ILE A 319 1.50 -2.63 -13.09
CA ILE A 319 1.69 -3.70 -12.09
C ILE A 319 0.35 -4.17 -11.52
N LEU A 320 -0.55 -3.24 -11.18
CA LEU A 320 -1.89 -3.57 -10.70
C LEU A 320 -2.72 -4.30 -11.77
N GLY A 321 -2.52 -3.97 -13.05
CA GLY A 321 -3.15 -4.67 -14.16
C GLY A 321 -2.67 -6.11 -14.31
N VAL A 322 -1.36 -6.32 -14.22
CA VAL A 322 -0.79 -7.67 -14.21
C VAL A 322 -1.28 -8.47 -13.00
N HIS A 323 -1.38 -7.82 -11.84
CA HIS A 323 -1.90 -8.46 -10.64
C HIS A 323 -3.38 -8.85 -10.79
N TYR A 324 -4.20 -7.96 -11.34
CA TYR A 324 -5.60 -8.27 -11.65
C TYR A 324 -5.72 -9.47 -12.61
N GLN A 325 -4.94 -9.48 -13.70
CA GLN A 325 -4.92 -10.61 -14.66
C GLN A 325 -4.47 -11.93 -14.00
N HIS A 326 -3.49 -11.88 -13.11
CA HIS A 326 -3.05 -13.05 -12.34
C HIS A 326 -4.16 -13.60 -11.43
N LEU A 327 -4.89 -12.70 -10.75
CA LEU A 327 -6.03 -13.09 -9.93
C LEU A 327 -7.18 -13.65 -10.77
N GLU A 328 -7.48 -13.09 -11.95
CA GLU A 328 -8.46 -13.64 -12.90
C GLU A 328 -8.09 -15.06 -13.35
N ARG A 329 -6.83 -15.28 -13.74
CA ARG A 329 -6.35 -16.63 -14.08
C ARG A 329 -6.50 -17.58 -12.90
N THR A 330 -6.12 -17.16 -11.70
CA THR A 330 -6.24 -17.96 -10.47
C THR A 330 -7.70 -18.29 -10.17
N HIS A 331 -8.62 -17.31 -10.29
CA HIS A 331 -10.06 -17.50 -10.13
C HIS A 331 -10.61 -18.55 -11.09
N MET A 332 -10.24 -18.48 -12.38
CA MET A 332 -10.63 -19.47 -13.39
C MET A 332 -10.19 -20.89 -13.02
N HIS A 333 -8.95 -21.05 -12.51
CA HIS A 333 -8.42 -22.35 -12.10
C HIS A 333 -9.02 -22.90 -10.81
N VAL A 334 -9.41 -22.03 -9.88
CA VAL A 334 -10.10 -22.40 -8.64
C VAL A 334 -11.56 -22.79 -8.92
N THR A 335 -12.20 -22.16 -9.89
CA THR A 335 -13.60 -22.42 -10.26
C THR A 335 -13.79 -23.56 -11.27
N ASP A 336 -12.71 -24.19 -11.75
CA ASP A 336 -12.83 -25.31 -12.71
C ASP A 336 -13.52 -26.54 -12.11
N HIS A 337 -14.75 -26.79 -12.54
CA HIS A 337 -15.60 -27.89 -12.07
C HIS A 337 -15.09 -29.30 -12.48
N ARG A 338 -14.13 -29.41 -13.41
CA ARG A 338 -13.58 -30.71 -13.84
C ARG A 338 -12.79 -31.41 -12.75
N LYS A 339 -12.14 -30.65 -11.86
CA LYS A 339 -11.37 -31.19 -10.72
C LYS A 339 -12.25 -32.05 -9.79
N PHE A 340 -13.53 -31.70 -9.65
CA PHE A 340 -14.48 -32.30 -8.70
C PHE A 340 -15.11 -33.61 -9.18
N LYS A 341 -15.16 -33.87 -10.51
CA LYS A 341 -15.73 -35.13 -11.02
C LYS A 341 -14.84 -36.35 -10.74
N LYS A 342 -13.54 -36.16 -10.50
CA LYS A 342 -12.56 -37.24 -10.25
C LYS A 342 -12.45 -37.63 -8.76
N GLN A 343 -13.05 -36.88 -7.82
CA GLN A 343 -12.88 -37.05 -6.36
C GLN A 343 -14.21 -37.28 -5.61
N GLN A 344 -14.99 -38.28 -6.03
CA GLN A 344 -16.36 -38.55 -5.54
C GLN A 344 -16.55 -38.81 -4.04
N ASN A 345 -15.48 -38.94 -3.22
CA ASN A 345 -15.60 -39.31 -1.80
C ASN A 345 -15.33 -38.17 -0.78
N TYR A 346 -14.95 -36.94 -1.20
CA TYR A 346 -14.60 -35.82 -0.28
C TYR A 346 -15.40 -34.52 -0.50
N PHE A 347 -16.57 -34.62 -1.15
CA PHE A 347 -17.33 -33.52 -1.76
C PHE A 347 -17.73 -32.32 -0.86
N GLN A 348 -17.96 -32.52 0.45
CA GLN A 348 -18.43 -31.43 1.32
C GLN A 348 -17.32 -30.50 1.82
N PHE A 349 -16.12 -31.01 2.08
CA PHE A 349 -15.03 -30.19 2.62
C PHE A 349 -14.41 -29.32 1.51
N GLU A 350 -14.19 -29.88 0.32
CA GLU A 350 -13.58 -29.17 -0.81
C GLU A 350 -14.47 -28.03 -1.36
N SER A 351 -15.79 -28.21 -1.37
CA SER A 351 -16.72 -27.16 -1.83
C SER A 351 -16.70 -25.92 -0.91
N SER A 352 -16.53 -26.12 0.41
CA SER A 352 -16.40 -25.02 1.37
C SER A 352 -15.08 -24.24 1.20
N LEU A 353 -13.98 -24.95 0.94
CA LEU A 353 -12.66 -24.34 0.70
C LEU A 353 -12.61 -23.58 -0.63
N GLN A 354 -13.24 -24.12 -1.67
CA GLN A 354 -13.34 -23.44 -2.96
C GLN A 354 -14.13 -22.12 -2.83
N SER A 355 -15.30 -22.14 -2.21
CA SER A 355 -16.10 -20.92 -1.98
C SER A 355 -15.33 -19.89 -1.16
N SER A 356 -14.60 -20.36 -0.13
CA SER A 356 -13.70 -19.56 0.68
C SER A 356 -12.59 -18.90 -0.15
N ALA A 357 -11.90 -19.65 -1.02
CA ALA A 357 -10.86 -19.12 -1.91
C ALA A 357 -11.42 -18.13 -2.93
N VAL A 358 -12.55 -18.44 -3.57
CA VAL A 358 -13.24 -17.54 -4.52
C VAL A 358 -13.57 -16.20 -3.85
N SER A 359 -14.14 -16.22 -2.64
CA SER A 359 -14.45 -14.97 -1.91
C SER A 359 -13.22 -14.10 -1.67
N LEU A 360 -12.09 -14.72 -1.32
CA LEU A 360 -10.82 -14.03 -1.12
C LEU A 360 -10.32 -13.42 -2.42
N ILE A 361 -10.24 -14.21 -3.50
CA ILE A 361 -9.74 -13.75 -4.81
C ILE A 361 -10.60 -12.59 -5.32
N VAL A 362 -11.92 -12.71 -5.28
CA VAL A 362 -12.83 -11.64 -5.72
C VAL A 362 -12.62 -10.36 -4.91
N SER A 363 -12.48 -10.48 -3.58
CA SER A 363 -12.20 -9.29 -2.75
C SER A 363 -10.88 -8.61 -3.13
N GLN A 364 -9.83 -9.38 -3.44
CA GLN A 364 -8.53 -8.87 -3.87
C GLN A 364 -8.59 -8.27 -5.27
N GLN A 365 -9.36 -8.86 -6.19
CA GLN A 365 -9.59 -8.34 -7.55
C GLN A 365 -10.23 -6.96 -7.49
N VAL A 366 -11.30 -6.80 -6.70
CA VAL A 366 -12.01 -5.51 -6.56
C VAL A 366 -11.10 -4.45 -5.94
N LEU A 367 -10.28 -4.81 -4.93
CA LEU A 367 -9.32 -3.89 -4.33
C LEU A 367 -8.22 -3.46 -5.31
N THR A 368 -7.67 -4.42 -6.06
CA THR A 368 -6.62 -4.17 -7.07
C THR A 368 -7.16 -3.29 -8.19
N MET A 369 -8.37 -3.57 -8.68
CA MET A 369 -9.06 -2.77 -9.70
C MET A 369 -9.33 -1.35 -9.21
N ALA A 370 -9.81 -1.17 -7.98
CA ALA A 370 -10.04 0.15 -7.40
C ALA A 370 -8.75 0.99 -7.35
N ARG A 371 -7.63 0.40 -6.90
CA ARG A 371 -6.32 1.06 -6.88
C ARG A 371 -5.85 1.39 -8.29
N GLN A 372 -6.03 0.46 -9.24
CA GLN A 372 -5.63 0.65 -10.63
C GLN A 372 -6.38 1.82 -11.27
N ASP A 373 -7.70 1.88 -11.10
CA ASP A 373 -8.52 2.95 -11.65
C ASP A 373 -8.20 4.31 -11.05
N ILE A 374 -7.86 4.38 -9.76
CA ILE A 374 -7.35 5.62 -9.16
C ILE A 374 -6.04 6.04 -9.82
N CYS A 375 -5.07 5.13 -9.96
CA CYS A 375 -3.79 5.41 -10.64
C CYS A 375 -4.02 5.91 -12.07
N ARG A 376 -4.87 5.21 -12.84
CA ARG A 376 -5.29 5.58 -14.19
C ARG A 376 -5.88 6.97 -14.27
N GLY A 377 -6.83 7.26 -13.39
CA GLY A 377 -7.48 8.57 -13.31
C GLY A 377 -6.47 9.68 -13.03
N ILE A 378 -5.53 9.45 -12.11
CA ILE A 378 -4.50 10.43 -11.74
C ILE A 378 -3.57 10.71 -12.92
N HIS A 379 -2.88 9.71 -13.48
CA HIS A 379 -1.85 9.98 -14.49
C HIS A 379 -2.46 10.55 -15.78
N ARG A 380 -3.67 10.13 -16.17
CA ARG A 380 -4.41 10.69 -17.31
C ARG A 380 -4.81 12.15 -17.06
N THR A 381 -5.25 12.48 -15.85
CA THR A 381 -5.54 13.87 -15.47
C THR A 381 -4.29 14.73 -15.58
N ILE A 382 -3.15 14.26 -15.07
CA ILE A 382 -1.89 15.02 -15.16
C ILE A 382 -1.48 15.25 -16.61
N ILE A 383 -1.55 14.22 -17.47
CA ILE A 383 -1.25 14.36 -18.90
C ILE A 383 -2.20 15.36 -19.57
N ALA A 384 -3.49 15.33 -19.25
CA ALA A 384 -4.45 16.30 -19.77
C ALA A 384 -4.08 17.74 -19.38
N LEU A 385 -3.70 17.95 -18.12
CA LEU A 385 -3.27 19.25 -17.61
C LEU A 385 -1.93 19.72 -18.21
N GLN A 386 -1.06 18.80 -18.62
CA GLN A 386 0.13 19.13 -19.41
C GLN A 386 -0.24 19.65 -20.79
N LYS A 387 -1.18 18.99 -21.47
CA LYS A 387 -1.65 19.41 -22.80
C LYS A 387 -2.31 20.79 -22.80
N THR A 388 -2.99 21.14 -21.72
CA THR A 388 -3.67 22.44 -21.59
C THR A 388 -2.76 23.54 -21.05
N GLY A 389 -1.52 23.22 -20.70
CA GLY A 389 -0.55 24.16 -20.12
C GLY A 389 -0.82 24.52 -18.66
N ASN A 390 -1.79 23.86 -18.00
CA ASN A 390 -2.09 24.06 -16.57
C ASN A 390 -1.07 23.36 -15.67
N TYR A 391 -0.32 22.39 -16.18
CA TYR A 391 0.81 21.79 -15.51
C TYR A 391 2.02 21.77 -16.44
N THR A 392 3.12 22.39 -16.02
CA THR A 392 4.39 22.32 -16.75
C THR A 392 5.43 21.71 -15.82
N PRO A 393 5.97 20.51 -16.14
CA PRO A 393 7.07 19.94 -15.38
C PRO A 393 8.25 20.92 -15.30
N PRO A 394 8.94 21.00 -14.15
CA PRO A 394 10.09 21.87 -13.99
C PRO A 394 11.19 21.44 -14.97
N LYS A 395 11.79 22.43 -15.65
CA LYS A 395 13.01 22.21 -16.44
C LYS A 395 14.21 22.25 -15.49
N LEU A 396 14.75 21.09 -15.16
CA LEU A 396 15.90 20.94 -14.29
C LEU A 396 17.18 20.87 -15.15
N GLU A 397 18.22 21.63 -14.80
CA GLU A 397 19.45 21.76 -15.62
C GLU A 397 20.28 20.48 -15.71
N PHE A 398 20.33 19.69 -14.64
CA PHE A 398 21.12 18.46 -14.52
C PHE A 398 20.23 17.23 -14.37
N ASP A 399 19.18 17.16 -15.18
CA ASP A 399 18.18 16.11 -15.10
C ASP A 399 17.87 15.55 -16.48
N ASP A 400 17.75 14.23 -16.53
CA ASP A 400 17.30 13.50 -17.68
C ASP A 400 16.20 12.53 -17.25
N GLU A 401 15.03 12.66 -17.88
CA GLU A 401 13.85 11.88 -17.52
C GLU A 401 14.07 10.37 -17.71
N SER A 402 14.90 9.97 -18.68
CA SER A 402 15.22 8.56 -18.92
C SER A 402 16.10 8.00 -17.82
N ILE A 403 17.14 8.75 -17.38
CA ILE A 403 17.98 8.34 -16.25
C ILE A 403 17.14 8.23 -14.98
N ARG A 404 16.23 9.19 -14.76
CA ARG A 404 15.32 9.18 -13.62
C ARG A 404 14.44 7.93 -13.63
N PHE A 405 13.80 7.63 -14.76
CA PHE A 405 13.00 6.42 -14.96
C PHE A 405 13.79 5.17 -14.57
N TRP A 406 14.99 4.98 -15.12
CA TRP A 406 15.81 3.81 -14.84
C TRP A 406 16.29 3.74 -13.39
N HIS A 407 16.49 4.88 -12.73
CA HIS A 407 16.82 4.90 -11.31
C HIS A 407 15.62 4.49 -10.44
N ARG A 408 14.41 4.94 -10.76
CA ARG A 408 13.18 4.59 -10.01
C ARG A 408 12.83 3.11 -10.14
N PHE A 409 12.93 2.56 -11.35
CA PHE A 409 12.56 1.17 -11.62
C PHE A 409 13.76 0.22 -11.62
N ARG A 410 14.92 0.64 -11.10
CA ARG A 410 16.16 -0.14 -11.10
C ARG A 410 15.98 -1.56 -10.58
N MET A 411 15.25 -1.72 -9.48
CA MET A 411 15.06 -3.01 -8.81
C MET A 411 14.11 -3.95 -9.58
N TYR A 412 13.28 -3.40 -10.45
CA TYR A 412 12.34 -4.15 -11.28
C TYR A 412 13.09 -4.77 -12.48
N ARG A 413 14.20 -4.17 -12.90
CA ARG A 413 15.00 -4.60 -14.04
C ARG A 413 15.65 -5.98 -13.87
N SER A 414 15.89 -6.41 -12.63
CA SER A 414 16.50 -7.71 -12.36
C SER A 414 15.50 -8.86 -12.30
N LEU A 415 14.21 -8.59 -12.51
CA LEU A 415 13.15 -9.59 -12.35
C LEU A 415 12.89 -10.35 -13.65
N GLY A 416 12.61 -11.65 -13.54
CA GLY A 416 12.14 -12.47 -14.65
C GLY A 416 10.68 -12.17 -15.05
N SER A 417 9.85 -11.77 -14.09
CA SER A 417 8.42 -11.46 -14.30
C SER A 417 7.91 -10.49 -13.21
N PRO A 418 6.97 -9.55 -13.48
CA PRO A 418 6.36 -9.25 -14.78
C PRO A 418 7.36 -8.63 -15.75
N THR A 419 6.99 -8.62 -17.04
CA THR A 419 7.82 -8.01 -18.08
C THR A 419 8.15 -6.56 -17.73
N ILE A 420 9.43 -6.22 -17.79
CA ILE A 420 9.88 -4.86 -17.48
C ILE A 420 9.43 -3.92 -18.59
N LEU A 421 8.78 -2.82 -18.23
CA LEU A 421 8.49 -1.75 -19.18
C LEU A 421 9.69 -0.82 -19.31
N SER A 422 10.05 -0.51 -20.55
CA SER A 422 11.14 0.40 -20.88
C SER A 422 10.70 1.87 -20.82
N PHE A 423 11.68 2.77 -20.81
CA PHE A 423 11.41 4.20 -20.97
C PHE A 423 10.74 4.52 -22.31
N GLN A 424 10.99 3.71 -23.35
CA GLN A 424 10.34 3.87 -24.65
C GLN A 424 8.85 3.53 -24.56
N ASP A 425 8.49 2.44 -23.88
CA ASP A 425 7.09 2.07 -23.64
C ASP A 425 6.35 3.18 -22.88
N PHE A 426 7.00 3.76 -21.87
CA PHE A 426 6.46 4.91 -21.15
C PHE A 426 6.18 6.07 -22.10
N LYS A 427 7.14 6.44 -22.96
CA LYS A 427 6.96 7.53 -23.92
C LYS A 427 5.87 7.24 -24.94
N ASP A 428 5.83 6.03 -25.50
CA ASP A 428 4.87 5.69 -26.55
C ASP A 428 3.43 5.63 -26.01
N ILE A 429 3.23 5.06 -24.82
CA ILE A 429 1.90 4.95 -24.20
C ILE A 429 1.41 6.30 -23.66
N THR A 430 2.31 7.16 -23.18
CA THR A 430 1.94 8.49 -22.68
C THR A 430 1.88 9.57 -23.76
N ARG A 431 2.44 9.32 -24.95
CA ARG A 431 2.31 10.16 -26.15
C ARG A 431 0.92 10.00 -26.77
N LEU A 432 -0.08 10.50 -26.04
CA LEU A 432 -1.50 10.39 -26.38
C LEU A 432 -1.91 11.45 -27.41
N ASP A 433 -1.11 11.72 -28.44
CA ASP A 433 -1.28 12.86 -29.37
C ASP A 433 -2.66 12.89 -30.05
N ASN A 434 -3.22 11.71 -30.33
CA ASN A 434 -4.52 11.54 -30.98
C ASN A 434 -5.73 11.75 -30.04
N ILE A 435 -5.50 11.88 -28.72
CA ILE A 435 -6.56 12.03 -27.72
C ILE A 435 -6.53 13.46 -27.18
N THR A 436 -7.67 14.15 -27.22
CA THR A 436 -7.78 15.52 -26.71
C THR A 436 -7.69 15.57 -25.17
N ALA A 437 -7.34 16.73 -24.62
CA ALA A 437 -7.33 16.91 -23.17
C ALA A 437 -8.72 16.69 -22.53
N LEU A 438 -9.80 17.11 -23.20
CA LEU A 438 -11.18 16.90 -22.75
C LEU A 438 -11.56 15.42 -22.69
N GLU A 439 -11.17 14.62 -23.70
CA GLU A 439 -11.38 13.17 -23.68
C GLU A 439 -10.60 12.51 -22.55
N LEU A 440 -9.34 12.91 -22.31
CA LEU A 440 -8.54 12.37 -21.21
C LEU A 440 -9.15 12.69 -19.83
N LEU A 441 -9.66 13.91 -19.64
CA LEU A 441 -10.36 14.30 -18.41
C LEU A 441 -11.66 13.48 -18.25
N SER A 442 -12.38 13.24 -19.35
CA SER A 442 -13.60 12.43 -19.36
C SER A 442 -13.33 10.96 -19.04
N PHE A 443 -12.25 10.38 -19.57
CA PHE A 443 -11.80 9.03 -19.21
C PHE A 443 -11.35 8.96 -17.75
N SER A 444 -10.61 9.97 -17.28
CA SER A 444 -10.20 10.06 -15.88
C SER A 444 -11.40 10.09 -14.94
N LEU A 445 -12.45 10.84 -15.30
CA LEU A 445 -13.70 10.90 -14.56
C LEU A 445 -14.37 9.52 -14.45
N LYS A 446 -14.45 8.78 -15.56
CA LYS A 446 -14.97 7.40 -15.58
C LYS A 446 -14.14 6.47 -14.69
N ASN A 447 -12.81 6.58 -14.71
CA ASN A 447 -11.95 5.78 -13.84
C ASN A 447 -12.22 6.07 -12.35
N PHE A 448 -12.31 7.33 -11.94
CA PHE A 448 -12.64 7.64 -10.53
C PHE A 448 -14.05 7.19 -10.13
N GLN A 449 -15.03 7.22 -11.05
CA GLN A 449 -16.38 6.70 -10.80
C GLN A 449 -16.37 5.18 -10.63
N SER A 450 -15.63 4.45 -11.48
CA SER A 450 -15.48 3.00 -11.37
C SER A 450 -14.76 2.59 -10.08
N ALA A 451 -13.67 3.29 -9.73
CA ALA A 451 -12.98 3.10 -8.45
C ALA A 451 -13.90 3.34 -7.26
N ARG A 452 -14.71 4.42 -7.30
CA ARG A 452 -15.70 4.71 -6.26
C ARG A 452 -16.67 3.54 -6.07
N SER A 453 -17.27 3.03 -7.14
CA SER A 453 -18.20 1.89 -7.05
C SER A 453 -17.52 0.63 -6.51
N SER A 454 -16.29 0.35 -6.93
CA SER A 454 -15.50 -0.77 -6.42
C SER A 454 -15.23 -0.64 -4.91
N ILE A 455 -14.92 0.57 -4.42
CA ILE A 455 -14.71 0.82 -2.99
C ILE A 455 -16.01 0.73 -2.19
N GLU A 456 -17.13 1.24 -2.72
CA GLU A 456 -18.45 1.09 -2.09
C GLU A 456 -18.84 -0.38 -1.95
N ASN A 457 -18.53 -1.21 -2.96
CA ASN A 457 -18.71 -2.67 -2.88
C ASN A 457 -17.82 -3.30 -1.81
N LEU A 458 -16.53 -2.94 -1.73
CA LEU A 458 -15.61 -3.44 -0.71
C LEU A 458 -16.06 -3.10 0.72
N LEU A 459 -16.62 -1.91 0.92
CA LEU A 459 -17.16 -1.49 2.22
C LEU A 459 -18.38 -2.33 2.66
N ALA A 460 -19.07 -2.98 1.72
CA ALA A 460 -20.19 -3.86 2.00
C ALA A 460 -19.78 -5.33 2.27
N ILE A 461 -18.54 -5.72 1.93
CA ILE A 461 -18.03 -7.08 2.11
C ILE A 461 -17.77 -7.36 3.60
N LYS A 462 -18.10 -8.57 4.05
CA LYS A 462 -17.87 -8.97 5.44
C LYS A 462 -16.37 -9.10 5.74
N PRO A 463 -15.91 -8.81 6.98
CA PRO A 463 -14.51 -8.95 7.36
C PRO A 463 -13.96 -10.37 7.12
N SER A 464 -14.78 -11.39 7.36
CA SER A 464 -14.41 -12.78 7.16
C SER A 464 -14.15 -13.12 5.69
N GLU A 465 -14.90 -12.53 4.76
CA GLU A 465 -14.77 -12.78 3.31
C GLU A 465 -13.50 -12.12 2.73
N SER A 466 -13.13 -10.94 3.23
CA SER A 466 -11.90 -10.23 2.85
C SER A 466 -10.67 -10.63 3.68
N ARG A 467 -10.85 -11.51 4.68
CA ARG A 467 -9.82 -11.90 5.66
C ARG A 467 -9.23 -10.69 6.39
N MET A 468 -10.09 -9.74 6.76
CA MET A 468 -9.73 -8.49 7.45
C MET A 468 -10.13 -8.51 8.93
N ASP A 469 -10.38 -9.69 9.51
CA ASP A 469 -10.98 -9.86 10.84
C ASP A 469 -10.30 -9.05 11.96
N PHE A 470 -8.97 -8.98 11.94
CA PHE A 470 -8.16 -8.31 12.97
C PHE A 470 -7.74 -6.87 12.62
N CYS A 471 -8.09 -6.39 11.42
CA CYS A 471 -7.71 -5.06 10.92
C CYS A 471 -8.86 -4.36 10.19
N HIS A 472 -10.11 -4.79 10.41
CA HIS A 472 -11.26 -4.28 9.67
C HIS A 472 -11.48 -2.78 9.89
N THR A 473 -11.19 -2.28 11.10
CA THR A 473 -11.33 -0.85 11.41
C THR A 473 -10.35 -0.01 10.59
N GLU A 474 -9.08 -0.43 10.54
CA GLU A 474 -8.02 0.21 9.77
C GLU A 474 -8.27 0.11 8.27
N PHE A 475 -8.67 -1.08 7.80
CA PHE A 475 -9.03 -1.32 6.41
C PHE A 475 -10.20 -0.42 5.97
N THR A 476 -11.24 -0.30 6.80
CA THR A 476 -12.39 0.56 6.51
C THR A 476 -11.99 2.03 6.45
N LYS A 477 -11.10 2.48 7.35
CA LYS A 477 -10.58 3.86 7.32
C LYS A 477 -9.79 4.15 6.04
N ASP A 478 -8.99 3.17 5.59
CA ASP A 478 -8.23 3.24 4.34
C ASP A 478 -9.15 3.34 3.12
N LEU A 479 -10.15 2.45 3.02
CA LEU A 479 -11.16 2.49 1.96
C LEU A 479 -11.94 3.81 1.97
N GLN A 480 -12.34 4.32 3.14
CA GLN A 480 -13.00 5.62 3.25
C GLN A 480 -12.09 6.79 2.83
N ALA A 481 -10.79 6.70 3.10
CA ALA A 481 -9.82 7.68 2.63
C ALA A 481 -9.70 7.65 1.10
N MET A 482 -9.58 6.46 0.49
CA MET A 482 -9.61 6.30 -0.98
C MET A 482 -10.92 6.82 -1.58
N LEU A 483 -12.07 6.50 -0.97
CA LEU A 483 -13.38 6.98 -1.41
C LEU A 483 -13.47 8.51 -1.42
N ARG A 484 -12.95 9.17 -0.38
CA ARG A 484 -12.86 10.64 -0.33
C ARG A 484 -11.98 11.20 -1.45
N VAL A 485 -10.87 10.53 -1.79
CA VAL A 485 -10.03 10.92 -2.93
C VAL A 485 -10.80 10.81 -4.25
N CYS A 486 -11.53 9.71 -4.48
CA CYS A 486 -12.35 9.55 -5.69
C CYS A 486 -13.41 10.67 -5.78
N ILE A 487 -14.17 10.90 -4.71
CA ILE A 487 -15.22 11.94 -4.70
C ILE A 487 -14.62 13.33 -4.94
N ALA A 488 -13.52 13.67 -4.27
CA ALA A 488 -12.88 14.98 -4.43
C ALA A 488 -12.34 15.19 -5.84
N ASN A 489 -11.69 14.18 -6.44
CA ASN A 489 -11.22 14.25 -7.82
C ASN A 489 -12.38 14.29 -8.82
N ILE A 490 -13.48 13.55 -8.60
CA ILE A 490 -14.69 13.64 -9.43
C ILE A 490 -15.22 15.08 -9.44
N ILE A 491 -15.38 15.70 -8.26
CA ILE A 491 -15.87 17.09 -8.16
C ILE A 491 -14.89 18.06 -8.83
N SER A 492 -13.59 17.88 -8.63
CA SER A 492 -12.57 18.72 -9.24
C SER A 492 -12.58 18.61 -10.77
N LEU A 493 -12.67 17.39 -11.31
CA LEU A 493 -12.72 17.14 -12.75
C LEU A 493 -13.96 17.74 -13.40
N HIS A 494 -15.14 17.68 -12.76
CA HIS A 494 -16.33 18.36 -13.28
C HIS A 494 -16.12 19.87 -13.39
N LYS A 495 -15.55 20.51 -12.35
CA LYS A 495 -15.22 21.95 -12.39
C LYS A 495 -14.23 22.28 -13.50
N ILE A 496 -13.19 21.44 -13.65
CA ILE A 496 -12.17 21.61 -14.69
C ILE A 496 -12.82 21.49 -16.08
N LEU A 497 -13.67 20.48 -16.30
CA LEU A 497 -14.40 20.28 -17.55
C LEU A 497 -15.34 21.46 -17.87
N GLU A 498 -16.12 21.94 -16.90
CA GLU A 498 -16.98 23.12 -17.06
C GLU A 498 -16.16 24.36 -17.46
N GLU A 499 -14.97 24.55 -16.87
CA GLU A 499 -14.07 25.65 -17.23
C GLU A 499 -13.49 25.54 -18.64
N PHE A 500 -13.34 24.33 -19.18
CA PHE A 500 -12.93 24.10 -20.56
C PHE A 500 -14.10 24.28 -21.54
N ASP A 501 -15.31 23.85 -21.18
CA ASP A 501 -16.52 24.05 -21.99
C ASP A 501 -16.94 25.52 -22.07
N GLN A 502 -16.70 26.31 -21.02
CA GLN A 502 -16.90 27.76 -21.01
C GLN A 502 -15.84 28.55 -21.79
N LYS A 503 -14.77 27.89 -22.27
CA LYS A 503 -13.74 28.46 -23.15
C LYS A 503 -13.86 27.97 -24.60
N PRO A 504 -15.01 28.11 -25.29
CA PRO A 504 -15.04 27.81 -26.71
C PRO A 504 -14.26 28.90 -27.47
N ILE A 505 -13.16 28.47 -28.11
CA ILE A 505 -12.63 28.96 -29.39
C ILE A 505 -12.69 30.49 -29.57
N THR A 506 -11.70 31.19 -29.02
CA THR A 506 -11.32 32.54 -29.51
C THR A 506 -9.94 32.49 -30.17
N MET A 507 -9.70 31.52 -31.06
CA MET A 507 -8.50 31.48 -31.91
C MET A 507 -8.78 31.60 -33.42
N GLU A 508 -10.03 31.78 -33.86
CA GLU A 508 -10.35 32.00 -35.29
C GLU A 508 -10.57 33.46 -35.70
N LYS A 509 -10.43 34.45 -34.79
CA LYS A 509 -10.63 35.88 -35.14
C LYS A 509 -9.36 36.70 -35.39
N ILE A 510 -8.15 36.13 -35.27
CA ILE A 510 -6.90 36.90 -35.46
C ILE A 510 -6.42 36.93 -36.92
N GLU A 511 -6.88 36.02 -37.79
CA GLU A 511 -6.49 36.05 -39.22
C GLU A 511 -7.40 36.90 -40.12
N ASN A 512 -8.64 37.19 -39.72
CA ASN A 512 -9.61 37.89 -40.58
C ASN A 512 -9.62 39.43 -40.45
N GLU A 513 -8.84 40.03 -39.55
CA GLU A 513 -8.72 41.50 -39.47
C GLU A 513 -7.48 42.08 -40.19
N LYS A 514 -6.53 41.25 -40.64
CA LYS A 514 -5.37 41.74 -41.40
C LYS A 514 -5.62 41.92 -42.91
N THR A 515 -6.71 41.37 -43.46
CA THR A 515 -7.01 41.38 -44.90
C THR A 515 -8.01 42.45 -45.37
N LYS A 516 -8.58 43.27 -44.48
CA LYS A 516 -9.55 44.34 -44.87
C LYS A 516 -9.00 45.77 -44.86
N LYS A 517 -7.72 46.02 -44.56
CA LYS A 517 -7.11 47.37 -44.51
C LYS A 517 -6.13 47.70 -45.64
N SER A 518 -6.13 46.97 -46.76
CA SER A 518 -5.24 47.26 -47.90
C SER A 518 -5.97 47.40 -49.24
N ARG A 519 -7.08 48.13 -49.31
CA ARG A 519 -7.67 48.57 -50.59
C ARG A 519 -8.46 49.86 -50.39
N ASN A 520 -7.74 50.98 -50.29
CA ASN A 520 -8.20 52.29 -50.78
C ASN A 520 -7.17 53.38 -50.44
N LYS A 521 -6.38 53.78 -51.44
CA LYS A 521 -6.00 55.17 -51.76
C LYS A 521 -4.90 55.16 -52.83
N LYS A 522 -5.31 55.27 -54.09
CA LYS A 522 -4.49 55.85 -55.17
C LYS A 522 -4.92 57.31 -55.31
N GLY A 523 -3.96 58.24 -55.34
CA GLY A 523 -4.23 59.63 -55.74
C GLY A 523 -3.20 60.65 -55.26
N ASN A 524 -2.22 60.93 -56.12
CA ASN A 524 -1.63 62.26 -56.39
C ASN A 524 -0.89 63.04 -55.27
N LYS A 525 0.46 63.18 -55.40
CA LYS A 525 1.14 64.40 -55.94
C LYS A 525 2.67 64.41 -55.68
N ASN A 526 3.38 64.79 -56.74
CA ASN A 526 4.55 65.67 -56.86
C ASN A 526 5.95 65.34 -56.28
N LYS A 527 6.91 65.49 -57.22
CA LYS A 527 8.37 65.47 -57.14
C LYS A 527 8.95 66.78 -56.57
N ARG A 528 10.04 66.70 -55.79
CA ARG A 528 11.39 67.29 -56.06
C ARG A 528 12.31 67.26 -54.82
N LYS A 529 13.47 66.58 -54.96
CA LYS A 529 14.88 67.01 -54.76
C LYS A 529 15.24 67.83 -53.49
N GLN A 530 16.38 67.72 -52.79
CA GLN A 530 17.61 66.90 -52.80
C GLN A 530 18.47 67.35 -51.57
N LYS A 531 19.16 66.40 -50.90
CA LYS A 531 20.49 66.50 -50.21
C LYS A 531 20.68 67.29 -48.87
N PRO A 532 21.74 67.03 -48.03
CA PRO A 532 21.86 65.90 -47.08
C PRO A 532 22.44 66.37 -45.69
N PRO A 533 23.22 65.62 -44.86
CA PRO A 533 22.84 65.34 -43.46
C PRO A 533 23.84 65.83 -42.38
N GLN A 534 23.41 65.94 -41.10
CA GLN A 534 24.19 65.56 -39.90
C GLN A 534 23.37 65.74 -38.59
N LYS A 535 23.54 64.77 -37.67
CA LYS A 535 22.94 64.59 -36.31
C LYS A 535 23.32 65.71 -35.32
N PRO A 536 22.72 65.92 -34.12
CA PRO A 536 22.15 64.94 -33.12
C PRO A 536 20.89 65.49 -32.36
N PRO A 537 20.51 65.10 -31.13
CA PRO A 537 20.39 63.79 -30.46
C PRO A 537 18.89 63.35 -30.30
N GLN A 538 18.62 62.06 -30.09
CA GLN A 538 17.26 61.55 -29.88
C GLN A 538 16.84 61.65 -28.41
N ASN A 539 15.80 62.47 -28.19
CA ASN A 539 14.97 62.50 -26.98
C ASN A 539 13.94 61.37 -27.00
N GLN A 540 13.66 60.90 -25.78
CA GLN A 540 12.74 59.83 -25.40
C GLN A 540 11.30 60.04 -25.91
N LYS A 541 10.64 58.94 -26.29
CA LYS A 541 9.18 58.82 -26.29
C LYS A 541 8.76 57.54 -25.56
N PRO A 542 7.69 57.58 -24.75
CA PRO A 542 7.30 56.49 -23.86
C PRO A 542 6.74 55.31 -24.66
N MET A 543 7.24 54.12 -24.33
CA MET A 543 6.75 52.86 -24.87
C MET A 543 5.42 52.54 -24.18
N ILE A 544 4.32 52.68 -24.92
CA ILE A 544 3.00 52.22 -24.51
C ILE A 544 3.07 50.68 -24.46
N THR A 545 3.14 50.13 -23.26
CA THR A 545 2.92 48.70 -23.00
C THR A 545 1.50 48.34 -23.44
N PRO A 546 1.29 47.28 -24.24
CA PRO A 546 -0.04 46.73 -24.47
C PRO A 546 -0.59 46.22 -23.13
N PRO A 547 -1.92 46.23 -22.93
CA PRO A 547 -2.50 45.75 -21.69
C PRO A 547 -2.17 44.25 -21.53
N GLU A 548 -1.48 43.92 -20.43
CA GLU A 548 -1.37 42.56 -19.94
C GLU A 548 -2.79 42.06 -19.62
N ASN A 549 -3.38 41.31 -20.55
CA ASN A 549 -4.44 40.37 -20.18
C ASN A 549 -3.81 39.33 -19.26
N LYS A 550 -3.88 39.56 -17.95
CA LYS A 550 -3.66 38.53 -16.93
C LYS A 550 -4.73 37.45 -17.10
N LEU A 551 -4.51 36.54 -18.04
CA LEU A 551 -5.06 35.20 -17.96
C LEU A 551 -4.55 34.63 -16.64
N VAL A 552 -5.43 34.46 -15.68
CA VAL A 552 -5.13 33.69 -14.47
C VAL A 552 -4.91 32.25 -14.94
N ASN A 553 -3.66 31.94 -15.32
CA ASN A 553 -3.27 30.59 -15.67
C ASN A 553 -3.25 29.80 -14.36
N ARG A 554 -4.40 29.22 -14.04
CA ARG A 554 -4.50 28.35 -12.87
C ARG A 554 -3.54 27.18 -13.03
N VAL A 555 -2.81 26.89 -11.97
CA VAL A 555 -1.77 25.87 -11.96
C VAL A 555 -2.29 24.62 -11.26
N ALA A 556 -1.93 23.45 -11.78
CA ALA A 556 -2.24 22.18 -11.14
C ALA A 556 -1.60 22.09 -9.75
N ASN A 557 -2.37 21.61 -8.80
CA ASN A 557 -1.96 21.44 -7.40
C ASN A 557 -2.38 20.05 -6.92
N PHE A 558 -1.44 19.33 -6.30
CA PHE A 558 -1.58 17.94 -5.85
C PHE A 558 -1.65 17.88 -4.33
N GLU A 559 -2.82 17.59 -3.77
CA GLU A 559 -3.02 17.55 -2.32
C GLU A 559 -3.24 16.13 -1.79
N PHE A 560 -2.28 15.60 -1.03
CA PHE A 560 -2.39 14.33 -0.32
C PHE A 560 -3.17 14.48 1.01
N LYS A 561 -4.35 15.10 0.95
CA LYS A 561 -5.14 15.46 2.14
C LYS A 561 -5.81 14.27 2.81
N TYR A 562 -6.33 13.32 2.03
CA TYR A 562 -7.14 12.22 2.54
C TYR A 562 -6.39 10.91 2.64
N HIS A 563 -5.43 10.68 1.73
CA HIS A 563 -4.76 9.40 1.56
C HIS A 563 -3.28 9.62 1.24
N PRO A 564 -2.36 8.83 1.83
CA PRO A 564 -0.91 9.01 1.64
C PRO A 564 -0.43 8.72 0.23
N TRP A 565 -1.16 7.89 -0.53
CA TRP A 565 -0.74 7.47 -1.86
C TRP A 565 -1.43 8.17 -3.01
N PHE A 566 -2.53 8.90 -2.77
CA PHE A 566 -3.37 9.40 -3.88
C PHE A 566 -3.73 10.87 -3.64
N PRO A 567 -3.31 11.80 -4.53
CA PRO A 567 -3.61 13.20 -4.39
C PRO A 567 -5.03 13.54 -4.87
N VAL A 568 -5.55 14.63 -4.34
CA VAL A 568 -6.63 15.39 -4.96
C VAL A 568 -6.00 16.42 -5.91
N ILE A 569 -6.36 16.34 -7.20
CA ILE A 569 -5.83 17.22 -8.24
C ILE A 569 -6.79 18.41 -8.39
N THR A 570 -6.28 19.63 -8.22
CA THR A 570 -7.06 20.88 -8.32
C THR A 570 -6.35 21.91 -9.18
N LEU A 571 -7.09 22.89 -9.70
CA LEU A 571 -6.53 24.08 -10.35
C LEU A 571 -6.63 25.27 -9.40
N LYS A 572 -5.49 25.88 -9.04
CA LYS A 572 -5.41 27.07 -8.16
C LYS A 572 -5.03 28.32 -8.93
#